data_AF-A0A3D0SCN5-F1
#
_entry.id   AF-A0A3D0SCN5-F1
#
_cell.length_a   1.000
_cell.length_b   1.000
_cell.length_c   1.000
_cell.angle_alpha   90.00
_cell.angle_beta   90.00
_cell.angle_gamma   90.00
#
_symmetry.space_group_name_H-M   'P 1'
#
loop_
_entity.id
_entity.type
_entity.pdbx_description
1 polymer ?
#
loop_
_entity_poly.entity_id
_entity_poly.type
_entity_poly.pdbx_seq_one_letter_code
_entity_poly.pdbx_strand_id
1 'polypeptide(L)'
;HSHSWMSDTDHPHPPAQGITQPTLDNEAGYSWCKAPRLGHEVVEVGPLARQVVNGHPLMRDMISRHGGNVLSRVVARLLEVAIVVGQMEEWVKQIDPTAPFCHHGEMPAETSGVGLVEAARGALGHWLEVKNGKISNYQIIAPTSWNFSPRDQHEQPGALEQAVVGAPVMNGEKTPVSVQHIVRSFDPCMACTVH
;
A
#
# COMPACT_ATOMS: atom_id res chain seq x y z
N HIS A 1 7.94 -5.06 14.74
CA HIS A 1 7.24 -6.08 13.94
C HIS A 1 6.29 -6.93 14.79
N SER A 2 5.61 -6.33 15.78
CA SER A 2 4.98 -7.04 16.91
C SER A 2 4.01 -8.16 16.50
N HIS A 3 3.18 -7.95 15.47
CA HIS A 3 2.20 -8.94 15.00
C HIS A 3 2.51 -9.54 13.63
N SER A 4 3.78 -9.43 13.22
CA SER A 4 4.27 -10.02 11.98
C SER A 4 5.14 -11.24 12.29
N TRP A 5 5.15 -12.25 11.43
CA TRP A 5 6.13 -13.35 11.46
C TRP A 5 7.51 -12.87 10.98
N MET A 6 8.07 -11.93 11.72
CA MET A 6 9.36 -11.30 11.51
C MET A 6 10.02 -11.16 12.87
N SER A 7 11.35 -11.26 12.93
CA SER A 7 12.11 -11.08 14.16
C SER A 7 11.78 -9.74 14.78
N ASP A 8 11.67 -9.72 16.10
CA ASP A 8 11.45 -8.48 16.81
C ASP A 8 12.60 -7.50 16.61
N THR A 9 12.24 -6.24 16.65
CA THR A 9 13.13 -5.09 16.48
C THR A 9 12.91 -4.17 17.65
N ASP A 10 13.99 -3.60 18.19
CA ASP A 10 13.93 -2.74 19.38
C ASP A 10 13.03 -1.51 19.20
N HIS A 11 12.84 -1.05 17.95
CA HIS A 11 12.00 0.10 17.60
C HIS A 11 11.50 -0.01 16.15
N PRO A 12 10.45 0.75 15.76
CA PRO A 12 10.06 0.90 14.36
C PRO A 12 11.19 1.54 13.54
N HIS A 13 11.54 0.94 12.40
CA HIS A 13 12.58 1.46 11.52
C HIS A 13 11.99 2.32 10.39
N PRO A 14 12.67 3.42 9.99
CA PRO A 14 12.37 4.07 8.73
C PRO A 14 12.68 3.09 7.57
N PRO A 15 12.00 3.20 6.43
CA PRO A 15 12.11 2.19 5.36
C PRO A 15 13.54 2.00 4.84
N ALA A 16 14.33 3.07 4.76
CA ALA A 16 15.74 3.01 4.34
C ALA A 16 16.65 2.18 5.26
N GLN A 17 16.24 1.99 6.52
CA GLN A 17 16.93 1.18 7.54
C GLN A 17 16.12 -0.07 7.90
N GLY A 18 15.13 -0.41 7.06
CA GLY A 18 14.26 -1.55 7.32
C GLY A 18 15.04 -2.85 7.37
N ILE A 19 14.61 -3.73 8.28
CA ILE A 19 15.14 -5.07 8.46
C ILE A 19 14.04 -6.07 8.07
N THR A 20 14.40 -7.12 7.33
CA THR A 20 13.48 -8.21 6.98
C THR A 20 14.13 -9.53 7.39
N GLN A 21 13.77 -10.03 8.57
CA GLN A 21 14.22 -11.31 9.09
C GLN A 21 12.98 -12.14 9.43
N PRO A 22 12.51 -13.03 8.54
CA PRO A 22 11.35 -13.86 8.80
C PRO A 22 11.58 -14.79 9.99
N THR A 23 10.59 -14.94 10.87
CA THR A 23 10.60 -15.97 11.93
C THR A 23 9.19 -16.40 12.30
N LEU A 24 9.04 -17.69 12.63
CA LEU A 24 7.81 -18.24 13.22
C LEU A 24 7.84 -18.21 14.75
N ASP A 25 8.96 -17.81 15.35
CA ASP A 25 9.13 -17.76 16.82
C ASP A 25 8.36 -16.60 17.46
N ASN A 26 7.90 -15.64 16.66
CA ASN A 26 6.99 -14.61 17.14
C ASN A 26 5.57 -15.18 17.30
N GLU A 27 5.23 -15.60 18.52
CA GLU A 27 3.92 -16.17 18.87
C GLU A 27 2.75 -15.18 18.68
N ALA A 28 3.00 -13.86 18.77
CA ALA A 28 1.99 -12.83 18.49
C ALA A 28 1.78 -12.61 16.99
N GLY A 29 2.68 -13.13 16.14
CA GLY A 29 2.61 -13.04 14.69
C GLY A 29 1.42 -13.79 14.12
N TYR A 30 0.66 -13.11 13.25
CA TYR A 30 -0.42 -13.74 12.46
C TYR A 30 -0.40 -13.33 10.98
N SER A 31 0.63 -12.60 10.55
CA SER A 31 0.79 -12.14 9.17
C SER A 31 2.26 -12.06 8.79
N TRP A 32 2.60 -12.32 7.53
CA TRP A 32 3.94 -12.02 7.00
C TRP A 32 4.10 -10.54 6.61
N CYS A 33 2.99 -9.79 6.61
CA CYS A 33 3.00 -8.36 6.34
C CYS A 33 3.58 -7.58 7.52
N LYS A 34 4.46 -6.60 7.24
CA LYS A 34 4.87 -5.58 8.22
C LYS A 34 3.72 -4.61 8.51
N ALA A 35 3.86 -3.77 9.55
CA ALA A 35 2.87 -2.76 9.93
C ALA A 35 3.36 -1.32 9.67
N PRO A 36 3.33 -0.82 8.42
CA PRO A 36 3.69 0.56 8.13
C PRO A 36 2.68 1.53 8.75
N ARG A 37 3.19 2.67 9.25
CA ARG A 37 2.41 3.77 9.81
C ARG A 37 2.96 5.09 9.28
N LEU A 38 2.08 6.04 9.00
CA LEU A 38 2.47 7.39 8.58
C LEU A 38 2.22 8.35 9.72
N GLY A 39 3.29 8.92 10.31
CA GLY A 39 3.15 9.80 11.47
C GLY A 39 2.47 9.12 12.66
N HIS A 40 2.74 7.82 12.86
CA HIS A 40 2.08 6.93 13.84
C HIS A 40 0.62 6.59 13.55
N GLU A 41 0.06 7.04 12.43
CA GLU A 41 -1.32 6.74 12.04
C GLU A 41 -1.41 5.58 11.05
N VAL A 42 -2.53 4.87 11.12
CA VAL A 42 -2.95 3.90 10.09
C VAL A 42 -3.52 4.67 8.91
N VAL A 43 -3.07 4.35 7.70
CA VAL A 43 -3.56 4.98 6.48
C VAL A 43 -4.02 3.93 5.47
N GLU A 44 -5.08 4.25 4.76
CA GLU A 44 -5.50 3.54 3.55
C GLU A 44 -4.84 4.19 2.33
N VAL A 45 -4.40 3.37 1.38
CA VAL A 45 -3.88 3.79 0.08
C VAL A 45 -4.70 3.18 -1.05
N GLY A 46 -4.61 3.77 -2.25
CA GLY A 46 -5.31 3.29 -3.44
C GLY A 46 -6.13 4.38 -4.12
N PRO A 47 -7.00 4.00 -5.08
CA PRO A 47 -7.77 4.96 -5.86
C PRO A 47 -8.56 5.93 -4.98
N LEU A 48 -9.20 5.44 -3.91
CA LEU A 48 -9.96 6.29 -3.00
C LEU A 48 -9.07 7.35 -2.33
N ALA A 49 -7.95 6.93 -1.75
CA ALA A 49 -7.01 7.83 -1.11
C ALA A 49 -6.47 8.88 -2.08
N ARG A 50 -6.03 8.46 -3.28
CA ARG A 50 -5.53 9.37 -4.33
C ARG A 50 -6.54 10.43 -4.68
N GLN A 51 -7.79 10.05 -4.94
CA GLN A 51 -8.81 11.02 -5.36
C GLN A 51 -9.24 11.95 -4.22
N VAL A 52 -9.25 11.48 -2.96
CA VAL A 52 -9.52 12.34 -1.80
C VAL A 52 -8.40 13.35 -1.56
N VAL A 53 -7.14 12.90 -1.63
CA VAL A 53 -5.94 13.76 -1.51
C VAL A 53 -5.86 14.76 -2.65
N ASN A 54 -6.12 14.34 -3.88
CA ASN A 54 -6.23 15.22 -5.06
C ASN A 54 -7.41 16.21 -4.96
N GLY A 55 -8.32 16.00 -4.01
CA GLY A 55 -9.44 16.89 -3.75
C GLY A 55 -10.61 16.73 -4.72
N HIS A 56 -10.76 15.57 -5.36
CA HIS A 56 -11.83 15.33 -6.34
C HIS A 56 -13.22 15.53 -5.69
N PRO A 57 -14.08 16.43 -6.22
CA PRO A 57 -15.34 16.81 -5.56
C PRO A 57 -16.25 15.64 -5.22
N LEU A 58 -16.45 14.70 -6.16
CA LEU A 58 -17.27 13.51 -5.93
C LEU A 58 -16.75 12.66 -4.76
N MET A 59 -15.43 12.48 -4.66
CA MET A 59 -14.83 11.61 -3.64
C MET A 59 -14.83 12.29 -2.27
N ARG A 60 -14.56 13.59 -2.21
CA ARG A 60 -14.69 14.37 -0.97
C ARG A 60 -16.13 14.37 -0.46
N ASP A 61 -17.11 14.57 -1.34
CA ASP A 61 -18.53 14.53 -0.98
C ASP A 61 -18.94 13.15 -0.44
N MET A 62 -18.61 12.06 -1.15
CA MET A 62 -18.92 10.71 -0.70
C MET A 62 -18.31 10.37 0.67
N ILE A 63 -17.03 10.71 0.89
CA ILE A 63 -16.37 10.49 2.18
C ILE A 63 -17.00 11.34 3.28
N SER A 64 -17.33 12.60 3.00
CA SER A 64 -17.93 13.49 4.01
C SER A 64 -19.30 13.00 4.50
N ARG A 65 -20.06 12.31 3.64
CA ARG A 65 -21.41 11.82 3.96
C ARG A 65 -21.42 10.43 4.58
N HIS A 66 -20.53 9.54 4.15
CA HIS A 66 -20.63 8.10 4.44
C HIS A 66 -19.31 7.45 4.88
N GLY A 67 -18.22 8.21 5.00
CA GLY A 67 -16.89 7.68 5.26
C GLY A 67 -16.37 6.78 4.13
N GLY A 68 -15.21 6.16 4.37
CA GLY A 68 -14.64 5.16 3.46
C GLY A 68 -15.38 3.83 3.57
N ASN A 69 -15.96 3.35 2.48
CA ASN A 69 -16.70 2.09 2.44
C ASN A 69 -16.53 1.36 1.09
N VAL A 70 -17.18 0.20 0.95
CA VAL A 70 -17.11 -0.62 -0.28
C VAL A 70 -17.49 0.19 -1.51
N LEU A 71 -18.59 0.96 -1.44
CA LEU A 71 -19.08 1.73 -2.57
C LEU A 71 -18.10 2.84 -2.95
N SER A 72 -17.60 3.62 -1.99
CA SER A 72 -16.65 4.70 -2.28
C SER A 72 -15.36 4.18 -2.90
N ARG A 73 -14.84 3.03 -2.45
CA ARG A 73 -13.65 2.39 -3.06
C ARG A 73 -13.91 1.91 -4.49
N VAL A 74 -15.07 1.32 -4.77
CA VAL A 74 -15.42 0.89 -6.13
C VAL A 74 -15.60 2.09 -7.06
N VAL A 75 -16.34 3.11 -6.63
CA VAL A 75 -16.53 4.34 -7.42
C VAL A 75 -15.20 5.03 -7.68
N ALA A 76 -14.31 5.13 -6.69
CA ALA A 76 -12.99 5.72 -6.85
C ALA A 76 -12.15 5.00 -7.92
N ARG A 77 -12.21 3.66 -7.97
CA ARG A 77 -11.51 2.86 -8.99
C ARG A 77 -12.05 3.12 -10.40
N LEU A 78 -13.37 3.22 -10.54
CA LEU A 78 -13.99 3.54 -11.83
C LEU A 78 -13.68 4.97 -12.28
N LEU A 79 -13.74 5.92 -11.34
CA LEU A 79 -13.40 7.31 -11.56
C LEU A 79 -11.95 7.45 -12.05
N GLU A 80 -11.03 6.72 -11.44
CA GLU A 80 -9.63 6.74 -11.83
C GLU A 80 -9.42 6.24 -13.26
N VAL A 81 -10.11 5.17 -13.69
CA VAL A 81 -10.07 4.71 -15.08
C VAL A 81 -10.55 5.82 -16.02
N ALA A 82 -11.66 6.50 -15.69
CA ALA A 82 -12.18 7.58 -16.53
C ALA A 82 -11.20 8.76 -16.65
N ILE A 83 -10.50 9.12 -15.57
CA ILE A 83 -9.48 10.18 -15.58
C ILE A 83 -8.25 9.75 -16.37
N VAL A 84 -7.72 8.56 -16.08
CA VAL A 84 -6.45 8.08 -16.65
C VAL A 84 -6.57 7.85 -18.15
N VAL A 85 -7.71 7.34 -18.66
CA VAL A 85 -7.90 7.13 -20.10
C VAL A 85 -7.78 8.46 -20.86
N GLY A 86 -8.48 9.51 -20.43
CA GLY A 86 -8.37 10.82 -21.08
C GLY A 86 -6.95 11.40 -20.98
N GLN A 87 -6.27 11.18 -19.86
CA GLN A 87 -4.90 11.63 -19.69
C GLN A 87 -3.90 10.84 -20.56
N MET A 88 -4.13 9.54 -20.78
CA MET A 88 -3.33 8.70 -21.68
C MET A 88 -3.46 9.15 -23.13
N GLU A 89 -4.65 9.54 -23.58
CA GLU A 89 -4.86 10.10 -24.92
C GLU A 89 -4.02 11.37 -25.14
N GLU A 90 -3.90 12.19 -24.11
CA GLU A 90 -3.08 13.40 -24.14
C GLU A 90 -1.58 13.07 -24.10
N TRP A 91 -1.15 12.18 -23.21
CA TRP A 91 0.25 11.75 -23.12
C TRP A 91 0.75 11.14 -24.43
N VAL A 92 -0.05 10.32 -25.10
CA VAL A 92 0.32 9.70 -26.39
C VAL A 92 0.63 10.76 -27.45
N LYS A 93 -0.06 11.90 -27.46
CA LYS A 93 0.20 13.00 -28.39
C LYS A 93 1.49 13.77 -28.08
N GLN A 94 1.95 13.71 -26.82
CA GLN A 94 3.14 14.41 -26.34
C GLN A 94 4.42 13.57 -26.48
N ILE A 95 4.29 12.27 -26.70
CA ILE A 95 5.46 11.40 -26.89
C ILE A 95 6.16 11.76 -28.20
N ASP A 96 7.44 12.15 -28.10
CA ASP A 96 8.36 12.19 -29.22
C ASP A 96 9.05 10.80 -29.32
N PRO A 97 8.71 9.98 -30.32
CA PRO A 97 9.29 8.64 -30.47
C PRO A 97 10.77 8.65 -30.87
N THR A 98 11.32 9.83 -31.22
CA THR A 98 12.74 9.99 -31.58
C THR A 98 13.60 10.47 -30.42
N ALA A 99 12.99 10.95 -29.33
CA ALA A 99 13.70 11.41 -28.15
C ALA A 99 14.38 10.24 -27.41
N PRO A 100 15.50 10.49 -26.71
CA PRO A 100 16.13 9.48 -25.84
C PRO A 100 15.16 9.03 -24.75
N PHE A 101 14.97 7.71 -24.62
CA PHE A 101 14.10 7.10 -23.59
C PHE A 101 14.89 6.47 -22.43
N CYS A 102 16.21 6.40 -22.54
CA CYS A 102 17.09 5.81 -21.53
C CYS A 102 18.38 6.61 -21.45
N HIS A 103 18.73 7.06 -20.24
CA HIS A 103 20.03 7.65 -19.95
C HIS A 103 20.92 6.58 -19.31
N HIS A 104 22.10 6.37 -19.90
CA HIS A 104 23.12 5.52 -19.30
C HIS A 104 23.91 6.30 -18.27
N GLY A 105 24.19 5.65 -17.13
CA GLY A 105 25.06 6.18 -16.08
C GLY A 105 26.00 5.08 -15.58
N GLU A 106 27.04 5.49 -14.86
CA GLU A 106 27.95 4.56 -14.20
C GLU A 106 27.36 4.07 -12.88
N MET A 107 27.61 2.80 -12.53
CA MET A 107 27.18 2.25 -11.25
C MET A 107 28.07 2.81 -10.13
N PRO A 108 27.52 3.58 -9.17
CA PRO A 108 28.32 4.09 -8.06
C PRO A 108 28.74 2.94 -7.14
N ALA A 109 29.95 3.04 -6.57
CA ALA A 109 30.42 2.07 -5.58
C ALA A 109 29.56 2.12 -4.30
N GLU A 110 29.18 3.32 -3.86
CA GLU A 110 28.38 3.57 -2.66
C GLU A 110 27.25 4.55 -3.01
N THR A 111 25.98 4.19 -2.79
CA THR A 111 24.86 5.12 -2.99
C THR A 111 23.60 4.68 -2.23
N SER A 112 22.61 5.56 -2.17
CA SER A 112 21.25 5.21 -1.74
C SER A 112 20.23 5.87 -2.66
N GLY A 113 19.07 5.26 -2.81
CA GLY A 113 18.02 5.73 -3.70
C GLY A 113 16.63 5.43 -3.16
N VAL A 114 15.68 6.32 -3.48
CA VAL A 114 14.26 6.15 -3.16
C VAL A 114 13.44 6.35 -4.42
N GLY A 115 12.59 5.38 -4.72
CA GLY A 115 11.60 5.45 -5.80
C GLY A 115 10.19 5.41 -5.20
N LEU A 116 9.41 6.47 -5.41
CA LEU A 116 8.03 6.55 -4.96
C LEU A 116 7.11 6.64 -6.18
N VAL A 117 6.07 5.82 -6.18
CA VAL A 117 5.10 5.73 -7.28
C VAL A 117 3.73 5.34 -6.73
N GLU A 118 2.67 5.81 -7.37
CA GLU A 118 1.33 5.30 -7.15
C GLU A 118 1.09 4.10 -8.07
N ALA A 119 1.16 2.89 -7.52
CA ALA A 119 0.70 1.70 -8.23
C ALA A 119 -0.84 1.70 -8.28
N ALA A 120 -1.44 0.81 -9.09
CA ALA A 120 -2.91 0.72 -9.20
C ALA A 120 -3.61 0.60 -7.83
N ARG A 121 -2.98 -0.08 -6.87
CA ARG A 121 -3.51 -0.32 -5.52
C ARG A 121 -3.14 0.74 -4.47
N GLY A 122 -2.30 1.72 -4.81
CA GLY A 122 -1.89 2.79 -3.89
C GLY A 122 -0.41 3.09 -3.92
N ALA A 123 0.04 3.81 -2.88
CA ALA A 123 1.42 4.21 -2.70
C ALA A 123 2.36 3.00 -2.60
N LEU A 124 3.39 3.01 -3.44
CA LEU A 124 4.47 2.06 -3.50
C LEU A 124 5.79 2.82 -3.34
N GLY A 125 6.61 2.37 -2.39
CA GLY A 125 7.95 2.91 -2.19
C GLY A 125 9.00 1.81 -2.26
N HIS A 126 10.12 2.12 -2.90
CA HIS A 126 11.31 1.30 -2.96
C HIS A 126 12.47 2.11 -2.38
N TRP A 127 13.22 1.54 -1.45
CA TRP A 127 14.42 2.11 -0.85
C TRP A 127 15.58 1.16 -1.07
N LEU A 128 16.67 1.65 -1.66
CA LEU A 128 17.85 0.86 -1.96
C LEU A 128 19.10 1.51 -1.38
N GLU A 129 20.02 0.67 -0.94
CA GLU A 129 21.39 1.03 -0.58
C GLU A 129 22.34 0.14 -1.38
N VAL A 130 23.41 0.74 -1.91
CA VAL A 130 24.47 0.07 -2.67
C VAL A 130 25.79 0.27 -1.95
N LYS A 131 26.54 -0.82 -1.76
CA LYS A 131 27.92 -0.84 -1.25
C LYS A 131 28.80 -1.72 -2.11
N ASN A 132 30.03 -1.29 -2.37
CA ASN A 132 30.95 -1.95 -3.30
C ASN A 132 30.30 -2.33 -4.65
N GLY A 133 29.43 -1.46 -5.17
CA GLY A 133 28.70 -1.67 -6.43
C GLY A 133 27.64 -2.78 -6.39
N LYS A 134 27.24 -3.25 -5.21
CA LYS A 134 26.19 -4.26 -5.00
C LYS A 134 25.11 -3.75 -4.08
N ILE A 135 23.88 -4.23 -4.24
CA ILE A 135 22.78 -3.92 -3.33
C ILE A 135 23.12 -4.47 -1.93
N SER A 136 23.26 -3.60 -0.94
CA SER A 136 23.47 -3.97 0.47
C SER A 136 22.15 -4.07 1.24
N ASN A 137 21.17 -3.23 0.89
CA ASN A 137 19.82 -3.28 1.44
C ASN A 137 18.81 -2.88 0.36
N TYR A 138 17.65 -3.53 0.37
CA TYR A 138 16.52 -3.17 -0.46
C TYR A 138 15.24 -3.40 0.34
N GLN A 139 14.46 -2.34 0.51
CA GLN A 139 13.22 -2.38 1.27
C GLN A 139 12.09 -1.86 0.39
N ILE A 140 10.95 -2.55 0.44
CA ILE A 140 9.75 -2.19 -0.29
C ILE A 140 8.64 -1.97 0.73
N ILE A 141 7.84 -0.94 0.50
CA ILE A 141 6.53 -0.80 1.15
C ILE A 141 5.51 -0.76 0.03
N ALA A 142 4.84 -1.89 -0.15
CA ALA A 142 3.83 -2.05 -1.18
C ALA A 142 2.48 -1.50 -0.73
N PRO A 143 1.56 -1.23 -1.67
CA PRO A 143 0.24 -0.72 -1.33
C PRO A 143 -0.55 -1.67 -0.43
N THR A 144 -0.45 -2.97 -0.68
CA THR A 144 -1.11 -3.98 0.17
C THR A 144 -0.51 -4.00 1.57
N SER A 145 0.77 -3.64 1.76
CA SER A 145 1.38 -3.56 3.09
C SER A 145 0.74 -2.48 3.95
N TRP A 146 0.33 -1.35 3.35
CA TRP A 146 -0.48 -0.32 4.03
C TRP A 146 -1.88 -0.83 4.35
N ASN A 147 -2.57 -1.38 3.35
CA ASN A 147 -3.99 -1.73 3.47
C ASN A 147 -4.26 -2.98 4.32
N PHE A 148 -3.32 -3.94 4.31
CA PHE A 148 -3.43 -5.25 4.98
C PHE A 148 -2.38 -5.41 6.09
N SER A 149 -1.84 -4.30 6.60
CA SER A 149 -0.96 -4.34 7.77
C SER A 149 -1.65 -5.04 8.93
N PRO A 150 -0.95 -5.86 9.73
CA PRO A 150 -1.47 -6.28 11.01
C PRO A 150 -1.47 -5.11 12.01
N ARG A 151 -1.88 -5.41 13.23
CA ARG A 151 -1.68 -4.57 14.42
C ARG A 151 -0.23 -4.15 14.56
N ASP A 152 -0.02 -2.91 14.99
CA ASP A 152 1.31 -2.44 15.36
C ASP A 152 1.64 -2.78 16.82
N GLN A 153 2.70 -2.17 17.35
CA GLN A 153 3.17 -2.38 18.73
C GLN A 153 2.24 -1.78 19.80
N HIS A 154 1.27 -0.95 19.41
CA HIS A 154 0.27 -0.35 20.31
C HIS A 154 -1.10 -1.01 20.15
N GLU A 155 -1.16 -2.23 19.59
CA GLU A 155 -2.40 -2.95 19.27
C GLU A 155 -3.32 -2.21 18.28
N GLN A 156 -2.84 -1.18 17.57
CA GLN A 156 -3.67 -0.43 16.64
C GLN A 156 -3.90 -1.26 15.37
N PRO A 157 -5.16 -1.67 15.07
CA PRO A 157 -5.48 -2.52 13.92
C PRO A 157 -5.18 -1.82 12.59
N GLY A 158 -4.82 -2.58 11.56
CA GLY A 158 -4.58 -2.05 10.21
C GLY A 158 -5.83 -1.55 9.49
N ALA A 159 -5.66 -0.96 8.31
CA ALA A 159 -6.77 -0.32 7.58
C ALA A 159 -7.90 -1.29 7.24
N LEU A 160 -7.58 -2.49 6.72
CA LEU A 160 -8.58 -3.52 6.46
C LEU A 160 -9.23 -4.03 7.76
N GLU A 161 -8.42 -4.27 8.81
CA GLU A 161 -8.93 -4.76 10.09
C GLU A 161 -9.95 -3.78 10.69
N GLN A 162 -9.69 -2.47 10.59
CA GLN A 162 -10.63 -1.42 10.96
C GLN A 162 -11.88 -1.44 10.08
N ALA A 163 -11.72 -1.63 8.76
CA ALA A 163 -12.83 -1.61 7.81
C ALA A 163 -13.81 -2.79 7.96
N VAL A 164 -13.36 -3.94 8.48
CA VAL A 164 -14.25 -5.09 8.72
C VAL A 164 -15.01 -5.02 10.04
N VAL A 165 -14.64 -4.11 10.95
CA VAL A 165 -15.37 -3.91 12.21
C VAL A 165 -16.80 -3.48 11.90
N GLY A 166 -17.77 -4.22 12.46
CA GLY A 166 -19.19 -3.95 12.25
C GLY A 166 -19.76 -4.46 10.92
N ALA A 167 -18.99 -5.23 10.14
CA ALA A 167 -19.51 -5.88 8.94
C ALA A 167 -20.71 -6.80 9.29
N PRO A 168 -21.87 -6.67 8.61
CA PRO A 168 -23.06 -7.43 8.95
C PRO A 168 -22.87 -8.92 8.60
N VAL A 169 -23.15 -9.81 9.55
CA VAL A 169 -23.14 -11.27 9.33
C VAL A 169 -24.54 -11.80 9.56
N MET A 170 -25.13 -12.42 8.55
CA MET A 170 -26.48 -12.98 8.66
C MET A 170 -26.48 -14.27 9.49
N ASN A 171 -27.60 -14.56 10.15
CA ASN A 171 -27.71 -15.78 10.94
C ASN A 171 -27.55 -17.03 10.03
N GLY A 172 -26.68 -17.97 10.45
CA GLY A 172 -26.35 -19.17 9.69
C GLY A 172 -25.36 -18.96 8.54
N GLU A 173 -24.88 -17.74 8.32
CA GLU A 173 -23.93 -17.43 7.25
C GLU A 173 -22.51 -17.89 7.62
N LYS A 174 -22.03 -18.96 6.98
CA LYS A 174 -20.66 -19.49 7.22
C LYS A 174 -19.56 -18.72 6.49
N THR A 175 -19.90 -17.97 5.45
CA THR A 175 -18.93 -17.25 4.62
C THR A 175 -19.45 -15.85 4.32
N PRO A 176 -19.34 -14.91 5.28
CA PRO A 176 -20.07 -13.65 5.23
C PRO A 176 -19.75 -12.82 3.99
N VAL A 177 -20.74 -12.58 3.13
CA VAL A 177 -20.54 -11.88 1.85
C VAL A 177 -20.10 -10.43 2.08
N SER A 178 -20.59 -9.80 3.16
CA SER A 178 -20.21 -8.44 3.57
C SER A 178 -18.71 -8.31 3.82
N VAL A 179 -18.12 -9.22 4.59
CA VAL A 179 -16.68 -9.28 4.87
C VAL A 179 -15.91 -9.46 3.58
N GLN A 180 -16.37 -10.35 2.70
CA GLN A 180 -15.71 -10.55 1.42
C GLN A 180 -15.78 -9.32 0.52
N HIS A 181 -16.91 -8.58 0.48
CA HIS A 181 -17.02 -7.32 -0.26
C HIS A 181 -16.08 -6.26 0.29
N ILE A 182 -15.93 -6.15 1.61
CA ILE A 182 -14.99 -5.22 2.24
C ILE A 182 -13.56 -5.59 1.82
N VAL A 183 -13.14 -6.84 2.01
CA VAL A 183 -11.79 -7.31 1.64
C VAL A 183 -11.52 -7.06 0.16
N ARG A 184 -12.44 -7.44 -0.74
CA ARG A 184 -12.28 -7.24 -2.19
C ARG A 184 -12.29 -5.77 -2.60
N SER A 185 -12.95 -4.89 -1.84
CA SER A 185 -12.99 -3.46 -2.16
C SER A 185 -11.62 -2.79 -2.10
N PHE A 186 -10.67 -3.34 -1.32
CA PHE A 186 -9.27 -2.92 -1.28
C PHE A 186 -8.42 -3.48 -2.44
N ASP A 187 -8.95 -4.37 -3.28
CA ASP A 187 -8.22 -5.03 -4.38
C ASP A 187 -6.89 -5.66 -3.91
N PRO A 188 -6.92 -6.65 -2.98
CA PRO A 188 -5.71 -7.25 -2.45
C PRO A 188 -4.87 -7.94 -3.53
N CYS A 189 -3.56 -7.74 -3.45
CA CYS A 189 -2.58 -8.62 -4.06
C CYS A 189 -1.70 -9.21 -2.95
N MET A 190 -1.93 -10.48 -2.60
CA MET A 190 -1.23 -11.14 -1.48
C MET A 190 0.26 -11.32 -1.77
N ALA A 191 0.65 -11.60 -3.01
CA ALA A 191 2.06 -11.62 -3.41
C ALA A 191 2.74 -10.26 -3.20
N CYS A 192 1.96 -9.16 -3.30
CA CYS A 192 2.49 -7.83 -3.02
C CYS A 192 2.66 -7.51 -1.53
N THR A 193 2.18 -8.36 -0.62
CA THR A 193 2.04 -8.00 0.80
C THR A 193 3.28 -8.37 1.62
N VAL A 194 4.12 -9.27 1.11
CA VAL A 194 5.16 -9.98 1.88
C VAL A 194 6.58 -9.66 1.43
N HIS A 195 6.76 -8.95 0.32
CA HIS A 195 8.07 -8.63 -0.25
C HIS A 195 8.71 -7.39 0.36
#